data_AF-A0A5E4G6D0-F1
#
_entry.id   AF-A0A5E4G6D0-F1
#
_cell.length_a   1.000
_cell.length_b   1.000
_cell.length_c   1.000
_cell.angle_alpha   90.00
_cell.angle_beta   90.00
_cell.angle_gamma   90.00
#
_symmetry.space_group_name_H-M   'P 1'
#
loop_
_entity.id
_entity.type
_entity.pdbx_description
1 polymer ?
#
loop_
_entity_poly.entity_id
_entity_poly.type
_entity_poly.pdbx_seq_one_letter_code
_entity_poly.pdbx_strand_id
1 'polypeptide(L)'
;MLSHDLGAIIRSKCPMNHGYWEDLLEDKKKDLTDEITVNFDIDLDIAGHRGYIDLVMARRFRDFKHELHKHFQLFSSPEEALAKPPLEIIERDAVHEWKYLCEHFQSQDFLRASNANKANRSKKKMEHRAGSLPFSHIVMQCAEEGSQFAEIDAFEKAYAGKNKQWTNETAKAKHDEMVAKKNEYLKELAKEYPEGTPLDEMLIADQDAGRNIVMDILGKKPGRQKCGLGFGRVRGSKTFSSPSLASSTRLQQLEDQLVAERTAREATQNYLQKIVQQISSIVPRFVPPPVDFLVTPETEHVDDEDHDHTSLE
;
A
#
# COMPACT_ATOMS: atom_id res chain seq x y z
N MET A 1 8.18 15.58 -5.48
CA MET A 1 7.87 16.19 -6.78
C MET A 1 6.37 16.10 -7.07
N LEU A 2 5.82 14.94 -7.43
CA LEU A 2 4.38 14.77 -7.75
C LEU A 2 3.41 15.37 -6.72
N SER A 3 3.54 15.01 -5.44
CA SER A 3 2.64 15.51 -4.40
C SER A 3 2.76 17.02 -4.15
N HIS A 4 3.90 17.63 -4.46
CA HIS A 4 4.10 19.07 -4.36
C HIS A 4 3.34 19.79 -5.48
N ASP A 5 3.46 19.29 -6.71
CA ASP A 5 2.83 19.91 -7.88
C ASP A 5 1.32 19.74 -7.85
N LEU A 6 0.82 18.58 -7.42
CA LEU A 6 -0.59 18.39 -7.09
C LEU A 6 -1.06 19.40 -6.04
N GLY A 7 -0.22 19.71 -5.05
CA GLY A 7 -0.52 20.75 -4.06
C GLY A 7 -0.52 22.17 -4.64
N ALA A 8 0.30 22.44 -5.66
CA ALA A 8 0.30 23.71 -6.37
C ALA A 8 -0.96 23.87 -7.23
N ILE A 9 -1.33 22.83 -8.00
CA ILE A 9 -2.55 22.78 -8.83
C ILE A 9 -3.78 23.00 -7.95
N ILE A 10 -3.87 22.32 -6.81
CA ILE A 10 -5.01 22.50 -5.90
C ILE A 10 -5.11 23.94 -5.38
N ARG A 11 -3.99 24.56 -4.97
CA ARG A 11 -4.00 25.92 -4.45
C ARG A 11 -4.36 26.95 -5.52
N SER A 12 -3.86 26.77 -6.73
CA SER A 12 -4.05 27.73 -7.83
C SER A 12 -5.42 27.61 -8.51
N LYS A 13 -5.92 26.38 -8.71
CA LYS A 13 -7.04 26.12 -9.64
C LYS A 13 -8.23 25.39 -9.04
N CYS A 14 -8.09 24.76 -7.87
CA CYS A 14 -9.23 24.09 -7.26
C CYS A 14 -10.22 25.11 -6.67
N PRO A 15 -11.51 25.01 -7.01
CA PRO A 15 -12.53 25.84 -6.38
C PRO A 15 -12.73 25.41 -4.92
N MET A 16 -12.72 26.38 -4.01
CA MET A 16 -12.80 26.17 -2.55
C MET A 16 -14.18 26.49 -1.97
N ASN A 17 -15.17 26.71 -2.83
CA ASN A 17 -16.58 26.90 -2.48
C ASN A 17 -17.33 25.58 -2.16
N HIS A 18 -16.58 24.52 -1.82
CA HIS A 18 -17.11 23.20 -1.49
C HIS A 18 -16.76 22.79 -0.05
N GLY A 19 -17.64 22.03 0.58
CA GLY A 19 -17.46 21.51 1.94
C GLY A 19 -16.34 20.47 1.99
N TYR A 20 -16.40 19.51 1.07
CA TYR A 20 -15.51 18.37 1.01
C TYR A 20 -15.03 18.12 -0.44
N TRP A 21 -13.95 17.35 -0.58
CA TRP A 21 -13.42 16.99 -1.91
C TRP A 21 -14.44 16.17 -2.71
N GLU A 22 -15.21 15.36 -2.00
CA GLU A 22 -16.26 14.52 -2.54
C GLU A 22 -17.40 15.33 -3.18
N ASP A 23 -17.61 16.58 -2.76
CA ASP A 23 -18.66 17.47 -3.28
C ASP A 23 -18.29 18.11 -4.62
N LEU A 24 -17.03 18.02 -5.04
CA LEU A 24 -16.58 18.53 -6.34
C LEU A 24 -17.12 17.65 -7.46
N LEU A 25 -17.60 18.31 -8.52
CA LEU A 25 -18.01 17.64 -9.75
C LEU A 25 -16.86 16.83 -10.32
N GLU A 26 -17.17 15.64 -10.83
CA GLU A 26 -16.15 14.72 -11.36
C GLU A 26 -15.40 15.33 -12.55
N ASP A 27 -16.07 16.13 -13.37
CA ASP A 27 -15.46 16.88 -14.48
C ASP A 27 -14.37 17.84 -13.97
N LYS A 28 -14.60 18.50 -12.82
CA LYS A 28 -13.60 19.39 -12.22
C LYS A 28 -12.42 18.65 -11.64
N LYS A 29 -12.64 17.47 -11.05
CA LYS A 29 -11.54 16.62 -10.60
C LYS A 29 -10.73 16.11 -11.78
N LYS A 30 -11.39 15.82 -12.91
CA LYS A 30 -10.73 15.43 -14.15
C LYS A 30 -9.89 16.57 -14.71
N ASP A 31 -10.44 17.79 -14.82
CA ASP A 31 -9.70 18.98 -15.26
C ASP A 31 -8.40 19.18 -14.46
N LEU A 32 -8.47 19.03 -13.12
CA LEU A 32 -7.31 19.12 -12.23
C LEU A 32 -6.31 17.98 -12.46
N THR A 33 -6.79 16.77 -12.75
CA THR A 33 -5.97 15.57 -12.97
C THR A 33 -5.27 15.62 -14.32
N ASP A 34 -5.93 16.12 -15.36
CA ASP A 34 -5.34 16.28 -16.68
C ASP A 34 -4.17 17.28 -16.62
N GLU A 35 -4.20 18.25 -15.71
CA GLU A 35 -3.08 19.19 -15.54
C GLU A 35 -1.80 18.53 -15.00
N ILE A 36 -1.90 17.50 -14.17
CA ILE A 36 -0.69 16.83 -13.68
C ILE A 36 0.01 16.04 -14.79
N THR A 37 -0.73 15.58 -15.80
CA THR A 37 -0.18 14.85 -16.95
C THR A 37 0.68 15.74 -17.87
N VAL A 38 0.62 17.06 -17.72
CA VAL A 38 1.50 17.98 -18.46
C VAL A 38 2.95 17.84 -18.00
N ASN A 39 3.16 17.61 -16.69
CA ASN A 39 4.50 17.57 -16.10
C ASN A 39 4.99 16.15 -15.79
N PHE A 40 4.09 15.15 -15.79
CA PHE A 40 4.39 13.77 -15.44
C PHE A 40 3.76 12.81 -16.43
N ASP A 41 4.52 11.81 -16.86
CA ASP A 41 4.00 10.69 -17.65
C ASP A 41 3.24 9.72 -16.73
N ILE A 42 1.95 9.98 -16.56
CA ILE A 42 1.05 9.19 -15.70
C ILE A 42 -0.08 8.66 -16.56
N ASP A 43 -0.12 7.34 -16.71
CA ASP A 43 -1.26 6.65 -17.31
C ASP A 43 -2.46 6.71 -16.36
N LEU A 44 -3.43 7.56 -16.70
CA LEU A 44 -4.68 7.77 -15.97
C LEU A 44 -5.76 6.73 -16.30
N ASP A 45 -5.56 5.90 -17.33
CA ASP A 45 -6.46 4.79 -17.66
C ASP A 45 -6.30 3.64 -16.64
N ILE A 46 -5.13 3.56 -16.00
CA ILE A 46 -4.89 2.66 -14.88
C ILE A 46 -5.64 3.17 -13.64
N ALA A 47 -6.71 2.45 -13.28
CA ALA A 47 -7.54 2.76 -12.10
C ALA A 47 -6.75 2.98 -10.80
N GLY A 48 -5.63 2.26 -10.62
CA GLY A 48 -4.73 2.41 -9.47
C GLY A 48 -4.03 3.77 -9.42
N HIS A 49 -3.54 4.26 -10.56
CA HIS A 49 -2.89 5.57 -10.66
C HIS A 49 -3.90 6.69 -10.44
N ARG A 50 -5.03 6.64 -11.14
CA ARG A 50 -6.15 7.58 -10.96
C ARG A 50 -6.59 7.67 -9.49
N GLY A 51 -6.77 6.52 -8.84
CA GLY A 51 -7.15 6.46 -7.43
C GLY A 51 -6.10 7.03 -6.47
N TYR A 52 -4.81 6.87 -6.80
CA TYR A 52 -3.73 7.48 -6.02
C TYR A 52 -3.69 9.01 -6.19
N ILE A 53 -3.84 9.51 -7.42
CA ILE A 53 -3.87 10.95 -7.69
C ILE A 53 -5.05 11.61 -6.99
N ASP A 54 -6.25 11.04 -7.11
CA ASP A 54 -7.44 11.52 -6.41
C ASP A 54 -7.23 11.55 -4.89
N LEU A 55 -6.64 10.50 -4.31
CA LEU A 55 -6.31 10.44 -2.88
C LEU A 55 -5.35 11.58 -2.46
N VAL A 56 -4.32 11.86 -3.27
CA VAL A 56 -3.33 12.90 -2.97
C VAL A 56 -3.97 14.29 -3.14
N MET A 57 -4.76 14.51 -4.18
CA MET A 57 -5.51 15.76 -4.39
C MET A 57 -6.49 16.03 -3.27
N ALA A 58 -7.29 15.03 -2.86
CA ALA A 58 -8.21 15.13 -1.73
C ALA A 58 -7.49 15.50 -0.42
N ARG A 59 -6.28 14.95 -0.21
CA ARG A 59 -5.44 15.34 0.92
C ARG A 59 -4.99 16.80 0.79
N ARG A 60 -4.48 17.20 -0.38
CA ARG A 60 -4.00 18.58 -0.62
C ARG A 60 -5.11 19.62 -0.51
N PHE A 61 -6.31 19.30 -0.97
CA PHE A 61 -7.51 20.13 -0.80
C PHE A 61 -7.78 20.38 0.68
N ARG A 62 -7.75 19.32 1.49
CA ARG A 62 -7.98 19.41 2.93
C ARG A 62 -6.88 20.16 3.65
N ASP A 63 -5.62 19.96 3.26
CA ASP A 63 -4.46 20.66 3.80
C ASP A 63 -4.58 22.17 3.52
N PHE A 64 -4.90 22.56 2.29
CA PHE A 64 -5.09 23.96 1.93
C PHE A 64 -6.28 24.58 2.67
N LYS A 65 -7.43 23.88 2.74
CA LYS A 65 -8.59 24.33 3.52
C LYS A 65 -8.24 24.54 5.00
N HIS A 66 -7.38 23.71 5.56
CA HIS A 66 -6.87 23.86 6.93
C HIS A 66 -5.96 25.08 7.09
N GLU A 67 -5.12 25.40 6.10
CA GLU A 67 -4.32 26.64 6.10
C GLU A 67 -5.21 27.88 6.06
N LEU A 68 -6.24 27.89 5.20
CA LEU A 68 -7.25 28.94 5.13
C LEU A 68 -8.00 29.10 6.46
N HIS A 69 -8.34 27.99 7.12
CA HIS A 69 -8.96 28.02 8.44
C HIS A 69 -8.01 28.55 9.54
N LYS A 70 -6.71 28.23 9.48
CA LYS A 70 -5.72 28.83 10.39
C LYS A 70 -5.65 30.33 10.23
N HIS A 71 -5.65 30.82 8.99
CA HIS A 71 -5.69 32.26 8.71
C HIS A 71 -6.97 32.90 9.28
N PHE A 72 -8.13 32.27 9.07
CA PHE A 72 -9.40 32.71 9.67
C PHE A 72 -9.30 32.83 11.21
N GLN A 73 -8.65 31.87 11.87
CA GLN A 73 -8.47 31.86 13.33
C GLN A 73 -7.53 32.94 13.87
N LEU A 74 -6.77 33.65 13.03
CA LEU A 74 -5.95 34.78 13.47
C LEU A 74 -6.80 35.99 13.88
N PHE A 75 -8.05 36.05 13.44
CA PHE A 75 -8.96 37.16 13.71
C PHE A 75 -9.98 36.79 14.77
N SER A 76 -10.29 37.76 15.64
CA SER A 76 -11.28 37.58 16.72
C SER A 76 -12.72 37.71 16.23
N SER A 77 -12.94 38.47 15.14
CA SER A 77 -14.25 38.69 14.54
C SER A 77 -14.32 38.08 13.14
N PRO A 78 -15.41 37.35 12.80
CA PRO A 78 -15.62 36.85 11.44
C PRO A 78 -15.70 37.95 10.38
N GLU A 79 -16.20 39.14 10.74
CA GLU A 79 -16.28 40.29 9.83
C GLU A 79 -14.89 40.81 9.48
N GLU A 80 -13.97 40.81 10.46
CA GLU A 80 -12.57 41.20 10.23
C GLU A 80 -11.86 40.18 9.34
N ALA A 81 -12.09 38.88 9.57
CA ALA A 81 -11.53 37.82 8.75
C ALA A 81 -12.03 37.91 7.30
N LEU A 82 -13.32 38.23 7.10
CA LEU A 82 -13.92 38.39 5.78
C LEU A 82 -13.27 39.55 4.99
N ALA A 83 -12.95 40.65 5.68
CA ALA A 83 -12.31 41.82 5.09
C ALA A 83 -10.82 41.63 4.74
N LYS A 84 -10.18 40.57 5.27
CA LYS A 84 -8.75 40.27 5.08
C LYS A 84 -8.52 38.87 4.48
N PRO A 85 -8.89 38.64 3.20
CA PRO A 85 -8.61 37.38 2.53
C PRO A 85 -7.10 37.08 2.46
N PRO A 86 -6.69 35.80 2.49
CA PRO A 86 -5.32 35.38 2.22
C PRO A 86 -4.84 35.80 0.82
N LEU A 87 -3.54 36.03 0.65
CA LEU A 87 -2.94 36.39 -0.63
C LEU A 87 -3.20 35.33 -1.70
N GLU A 88 -3.13 34.05 -1.35
CA GLU A 88 -3.40 32.94 -2.26
C GLU A 88 -4.82 32.96 -2.83
N ILE A 89 -5.78 33.55 -2.11
CA ILE A 89 -7.16 33.72 -2.59
C ILE A 89 -7.29 34.98 -3.47
N ILE A 90 -6.57 36.05 -3.13
CA ILE A 90 -6.56 37.31 -3.88
C ILE A 90 -5.89 37.10 -5.25
N GLU A 91 -4.74 36.43 -5.28
CA GLU A 91 -3.95 36.20 -6.51
C GLU A 91 -4.72 35.42 -7.58
N ARG A 92 -5.69 34.61 -7.18
CA ARG A 92 -6.54 33.81 -8.09
C ARG A 92 -7.94 34.40 -8.30
N ASP A 93 -8.18 35.64 -7.87
CA ASP A 93 -9.47 36.35 -7.99
C ASP A 93 -10.68 35.58 -7.39
N ALA A 94 -10.44 34.86 -6.30
CA ALA A 94 -11.43 33.97 -5.67
C ALA A 94 -12.00 34.52 -4.35
N VAL A 95 -12.14 35.84 -4.23
CA VAL A 95 -12.65 36.50 -3.00
C VAL A 95 -14.06 36.00 -2.63
N HIS A 96 -14.88 35.65 -3.63
CA HIS A 96 -16.19 35.06 -3.41
C HIS A 96 -16.11 33.67 -2.75
N GLU A 97 -15.07 32.89 -3.01
CA GLU A 97 -14.82 31.61 -2.35
C GLU A 97 -14.35 31.79 -0.91
N TRP A 98 -13.58 32.85 -0.62
CA TRP A 98 -13.23 33.22 0.76
C TRP A 98 -14.47 33.49 1.61
N LYS A 99 -15.44 34.23 1.06
CA LYS A 99 -16.71 34.48 1.75
C LYS A 99 -17.42 33.18 2.12
N TYR A 100 -17.54 32.25 1.17
CA TYR A 100 -18.12 30.93 1.43
C TYR A 100 -17.36 30.18 2.54
N LEU A 101 -16.02 30.20 2.50
CA LEU A 101 -15.20 29.53 3.51
C LEU A 101 -15.39 30.13 4.91
N CYS A 102 -15.44 31.46 5.04
CA CYS A 102 -15.75 32.13 6.29
C CYS A 102 -17.10 31.70 6.86
N GLU A 103 -18.14 31.62 6.04
CA GLU A 103 -19.47 31.11 6.43
C GLU A 103 -19.40 29.63 6.84
N HIS A 104 -18.69 28.82 6.06
CA HIS A 104 -18.49 27.39 6.34
C HIS A 104 -17.77 27.14 7.67
N PHE A 105 -16.72 27.91 7.99
CA PHE A 105 -15.98 27.76 9.25
C PHE A 105 -16.80 28.13 10.49
N GLN A 106 -17.83 28.97 10.32
CA GLN A 106 -18.78 29.33 11.38
C GLN A 106 -19.98 28.38 11.46
N SER A 107 -20.18 27.53 10.45
CA SER A 107 -21.29 26.59 10.42
C SER A 107 -21.24 25.64 11.63
N GLN A 108 -22.42 25.35 12.19
CA GLN A 108 -22.54 24.44 13.33
C GLN A 108 -21.99 23.05 13.01
N ASP A 109 -22.16 22.58 11.78
CA ASP A 109 -21.65 21.28 11.32
C ASP A 109 -20.13 21.22 11.37
N PHE A 110 -19.47 22.25 10.83
CA PHE A 110 -18.01 22.35 10.86
C PHE A 110 -17.49 22.46 12.30
N LEU A 111 -18.08 23.32 13.13
CA LEU A 111 -17.65 23.49 14.52
C LEU A 111 -17.83 22.21 15.34
N ARG A 112 -18.94 21.49 15.17
CA ARG A 112 -19.17 20.18 15.81
C ARG A 112 -18.09 19.18 15.40
N ALA A 113 -17.85 19.03 14.10
CA ALA A 113 -16.84 18.10 13.59
C ALA A 113 -15.42 18.48 14.05
N SER A 114 -15.08 19.76 13.99
CA SER A 114 -13.77 20.30 14.41
C SER A 114 -13.51 20.08 15.90
N ASN A 115 -14.48 20.40 16.76
CA ASN A 115 -14.37 20.20 18.21
C ASN A 115 -14.28 18.72 18.58
N ALA A 116 -15.08 17.86 17.94
CA ALA A 116 -14.99 16.41 18.12
C ALA A 116 -13.61 15.87 17.72
N ASN A 117 -13.08 16.31 16.57
CA ASN A 117 -11.75 15.92 16.09
C ASN A 117 -10.63 16.41 17.02
N LYS A 118 -10.74 17.63 17.55
CA LYS A 118 -9.79 18.18 18.53
C LYS A 118 -9.81 17.37 19.84
N ALA A 119 -11.00 17.03 20.34
CA ALA A 119 -11.16 16.18 21.52
C ALA A 119 -10.67 14.73 21.29
N ASN A 120 -10.85 14.20 20.08
CA ASN A 120 -10.33 12.88 19.73
C ASN A 120 -8.80 12.88 19.62
N ARG A 121 -8.22 13.96 19.07
CA ARG A 121 -6.77 14.13 18.96
C ARG A 121 -6.11 14.26 20.33
N SER A 122 -6.74 14.96 21.29
CA SER A 122 -6.22 15.06 22.67
C SER A 122 -6.28 13.74 23.43
N LYS A 123 -7.18 12.82 23.05
CA LYS A 123 -7.29 11.46 23.62
C LYS A 123 -6.32 10.44 23.00
N LYS A 124 -5.44 10.85 22.08
CA LYS A 124 -4.48 9.93 21.42
C LYS A 124 -3.50 9.40 22.46
N LYS A 125 -3.58 8.10 22.75
CA LYS A 125 -2.78 7.45 23.82
C LYS A 125 -1.39 7.00 23.39
N MET A 126 -1.17 6.75 22.10
CA MET A 126 0.09 6.22 21.56
C MET A 126 0.54 7.06 20.39
N GLU A 127 1.77 7.55 20.45
CA GLU A 127 2.37 8.34 19.38
C GLU A 127 3.31 7.48 18.55
N HIS A 128 3.16 7.58 17.24
CA HIS A 128 4.05 6.95 16.27
C HIS A 128 5.38 7.72 16.24
N ARG A 129 6.50 6.99 16.20
CA ARG A 129 7.86 7.54 16.28
C ARG A 129 8.72 7.30 15.05
N ALA A 130 8.29 6.49 14.09
CA ALA A 130 9.02 6.29 12.82
C ALA A 130 8.85 7.44 11.81
N GLY A 131 8.57 8.66 12.28
CA GLY A 131 8.49 9.87 11.46
C GLY A 131 7.47 9.76 10.32
N SER A 132 7.91 10.10 9.10
CA SER A 132 7.11 10.06 7.87
C SER A 132 6.99 8.65 7.27
N LEU A 133 7.66 7.65 7.84
CA LEU A 133 7.62 6.29 7.32
C LEU A 133 6.28 5.64 7.69
N PRO A 134 5.44 5.24 6.72
CA PRO A 134 4.15 4.65 7.03
C PRO A 134 4.34 3.24 7.61
N PHE A 135 3.45 2.86 8.54
CA PHE A 135 3.53 1.56 9.21
C PHE A 135 3.61 0.38 8.23
N SER A 136 2.87 0.42 7.11
CA SER A 136 2.92 -0.62 6.09
C SER A 136 4.30 -0.82 5.46
N HIS A 137 5.07 0.26 5.31
CA HIS A 137 6.43 0.18 4.79
C HIS A 137 7.39 -0.41 5.82
N ILE A 138 7.17 -0.12 7.11
CA ILE A 138 7.94 -0.73 8.19
C ILE A 138 7.67 -2.24 8.24
N VAL A 139 6.42 -2.66 8.07
CA VAL A 139 6.06 -4.10 7.96
C VAL A 139 6.79 -4.74 6.77
N MET A 140 6.81 -4.09 5.61
CA MET A 140 7.51 -4.60 4.43
C MET A 140 9.00 -4.78 4.69
N GLN A 141 9.66 -3.78 5.28
CA GLN A 141 11.08 -3.87 5.66
C GLN A 141 11.35 -5.01 6.66
N CYS A 142 10.50 -5.18 7.68
CA CYS A 142 10.64 -6.30 8.61
C CYS A 142 10.48 -7.66 7.91
N ALA A 143 9.57 -7.77 6.92
CA ALA A 143 9.40 -9.00 6.15
C ALA A 143 10.60 -9.29 5.24
N GLU A 144 11.17 -8.26 4.60
CA GLU A 144 12.40 -8.36 3.79
C GLU A 144 13.62 -8.76 4.64
N GLU A 145 13.68 -8.33 5.90
CA GLU A 145 14.68 -8.75 6.89
C GLU A 145 14.45 -10.21 7.40
N GLY A 146 13.40 -10.90 6.92
CA GLY A 146 13.10 -12.29 7.26
C GLY A 146 12.22 -12.48 8.50
N SER A 147 11.59 -11.42 9.02
CA SER A 147 10.68 -11.56 10.18
C SER A 147 9.43 -12.37 9.82
N GLN A 148 9.22 -13.47 10.54
CA GLN A 148 8.00 -14.26 10.47
C GLN A 148 6.77 -13.53 11.06
N PHE A 149 6.98 -12.53 11.91
CA PHE A 149 5.94 -11.71 12.53
C PHE A 149 6.18 -10.22 12.28
N ALA A 150 6.35 -9.88 11.00
CA ALA A 150 6.72 -8.54 10.55
C ALA A 150 5.83 -7.43 11.12
N GLU A 151 4.54 -7.67 11.37
CA GLU A 151 3.64 -6.71 12.00
C GLU A 151 3.95 -6.39 13.47
N ILE A 152 4.40 -7.39 14.23
CA ILE A 152 4.74 -7.21 15.65
C ILE A 152 6.07 -6.45 15.74
N ASP A 153 7.05 -6.85 14.94
CA ASP A 153 8.35 -6.19 14.89
C ASP A 153 8.24 -4.76 14.33
N ALA A 154 7.36 -4.55 13.34
CA ALA A 154 7.05 -3.20 12.86
C ALA A 154 6.39 -2.35 13.94
N PHE A 155 5.59 -2.93 14.84
CA PHE A 155 5.03 -2.20 15.98
C PHE A 155 6.13 -1.76 16.95
N GLU A 156 7.09 -2.63 17.25
CA GLU A 156 8.27 -2.25 18.03
C GLU A 156 9.03 -1.10 17.34
N LYS A 157 9.40 -1.24 16.06
CA LYS A 157 10.13 -0.20 15.31
C LYS A 157 9.34 1.12 15.22
N ALA A 158 8.03 1.06 15.11
CA ALA A 158 7.17 2.23 14.95
C ALA A 158 6.93 3.01 16.25
N TYR A 159 6.94 2.35 17.41
CA TYR A 159 6.54 2.95 18.69
C TYR A 159 7.64 2.99 19.74
N ALA A 160 8.64 2.09 19.65
CA ALA A 160 9.83 2.20 20.48
C ALA A 160 10.68 3.39 20.01
N GLY A 161 11.39 4.03 20.94
CA GLY A 161 12.41 5.01 20.62
C GLY A 161 13.66 4.36 20.02
N LYS A 162 14.66 5.20 19.71
CA LYS A 162 15.99 4.71 19.31
C LYS A 162 16.49 3.69 20.34
N ASN A 163 17.11 2.61 19.88
CA ASN A 163 17.64 1.52 20.73
C ASN A 163 16.56 0.79 21.57
N LYS A 164 15.34 0.63 21.04
CA LYS A 164 14.21 -0.07 21.71
C LYS A 164 13.81 0.56 23.06
N GLN A 165 14.08 1.85 23.24
CA GLN A 165 13.69 2.57 24.46
C GLN A 165 12.22 2.97 24.41
N TRP A 166 11.39 2.30 25.21
CA TRP A 166 9.99 2.64 25.35
C TRP A 166 9.79 3.89 26.20
N THR A 167 9.11 4.87 25.64
CA THR A 167 8.76 6.13 26.32
C THR A 167 7.27 6.22 26.64
N ASN A 168 6.46 5.37 25.99
CA ASN A 168 5.03 5.30 26.20
C ASN A 168 4.69 3.92 26.79
N GLU A 169 4.31 3.91 28.07
CA GLU A 169 3.98 2.68 28.80
C GLU A 169 2.79 1.94 28.21
N THR A 170 1.80 2.66 27.68
CA THR A 170 0.63 2.03 27.02
C THR A 170 1.04 1.31 25.73
N ALA A 171 1.96 1.88 24.95
CA ALA A 171 2.48 1.23 23.76
C ALA A 171 3.31 -0.01 24.11
N LYS A 172 4.16 0.10 25.14
CA LYS A 172 4.95 -1.02 25.63
C LYS A 172 4.06 -2.18 26.11
N ALA A 173 3.08 -1.91 26.96
CA ALA A 173 2.17 -2.94 27.48
C ALA A 173 1.45 -3.70 26.34
N LYS A 174 1.04 -2.99 25.29
CA LYS A 174 0.44 -3.61 24.10
C LYS A 174 1.41 -4.45 23.29
N HIS A 175 2.65 -3.99 23.14
CA HIS A 175 3.69 -4.79 22.51
C HIS A 175 3.98 -6.06 23.31
N ASP A 176 4.08 -5.95 24.64
CA ASP A 176 4.30 -7.10 25.52
C ASP A 176 3.13 -8.12 25.40
N GLU A 177 1.89 -7.65 25.28
CA GLU A 177 0.73 -8.50 24.97
C GLU A 177 0.84 -9.16 23.58
N MET A 178 1.34 -8.45 22.57
CA MET A 178 1.56 -9.01 21.22
C MET A 178 2.59 -10.12 21.25
N VAL A 179 3.69 -9.93 21.97
CA VAL A 179 4.74 -10.94 22.15
C VAL A 179 4.22 -12.14 22.94
N ALA A 180 3.40 -11.93 23.97
CA ALA A 180 2.78 -13.01 24.71
C ALA A 180 1.89 -13.89 23.81
N LYS A 181 0.98 -13.29 23.02
CA LYS A 181 0.14 -14.02 22.07
C LYS A 181 0.93 -14.68 20.95
N LYS A 182 2.01 -14.04 20.47
CA LYS A 182 2.96 -14.64 19.52
C LYS A 182 3.52 -15.95 20.08
N ASN A 183 4.00 -15.91 21.33
CA ASN A 183 4.59 -17.07 21.98
C ASN A 183 3.55 -18.17 22.28
N GLU A 184 2.31 -17.80 22.61
CA GLU A 184 1.20 -18.76 22.74
C GLU A 184 0.90 -19.46 21.43
N TYR A 185 0.76 -18.71 20.33
CA TYR A 185 0.55 -19.25 18.99
C TYR A 185 1.68 -20.22 18.57
N LEU A 186 2.94 -19.85 18.81
CA LEU A 186 4.08 -20.72 18.53
C LEU A 186 4.06 -21.99 19.39
N LYS A 187 3.65 -21.91 20.66
CA LYS A 187 3.49 -23.09 21.54
C LYS A 187 2.36 -24.01 21.07
N GLU A 188 1.28 -23.47 20.52
CA GLU A 188 0.19 -24.27 19.96
C GLU A 188 0.63 -25.00 18.70
N LEU A 189 1.32 -24.30 17.78
CA LEU A 189 1.94 -24.91 16.63
C LEU A 189 2.94 -26.01 17.03
N ALA A 190 3.76 -25.78 18.05
CA ALA A 190 4.73 -26.76 18.52
C ALA A 190 4.09 -28.07 19.03
N LYS A 191 2.80 -28.08 19.41
CA LYS A 191 2.09 -29.31 19.78
C LYS A 191 1.70 -30.17 18.58
N GLU A 192 1.62 -29.59 17.38
CA GLU A 192 1.25 -30.30 16.15
C GLU A 192 2.47 -30.99 15.47
N TYR A 193 3.69 -30.62 15.86
CA TYR A 193 4.95 -31.18 15.34
C TYR A 193 5.65 -32.08 16.37
N PRO A 194 6.45 -33.08 15.95
CA PRO A 194 7.17 -33.96 16.87
C PRO A 194 8.18 -33.21 17.74
N GLU A 195 8.33 -33.64 18.99
CA GLU A 195 9.15 -32.99 20.03
C GLU A 195 10.60 -32.75 19.59
N GLY A 196 11.06 -31.49 19.68
CA GLY A 196 12.49 -31.14 19.53
C GLY A 196 12.82 -30.03 18.52
N THR A 197 11.85 -29.49 17.78
CA THR A 197 12.11 -28.40 16.82
C THR A 197 12.24 -27.05 17.53
N PRO A 198 13.33 -26.27 17.33
CA PRO A 198 13.46 -24.92 17.88
C PRO A 198 12.32 -24.00 17.40
N LEU A 199 11.69 -23.27 18.33
CA LEU A 199 10.55 -22.37 18.08
C LEU A 199 10.83 -21.30 17.00
N ASP A 200 12.09 -20.91 16.83
CA ASP A 200 12.53 -19.85 15.91
C ASP A 200 12.76 -20.35 14.47
N GLU A 201 12.77 -21.67 14.25
CA GLU A 201 13.00 -22.31 12.93
C GLU A 201 11.71 -22.89 12.32
N MET A 202 10.58 -22.81 13.04
CA MET A 202 9.29 -23.31 12.56
C MET A 202 8.76 -22.41 11.45
N LEU A 203 8.61 -22.94 10.24
CA LEU A 203 7.99 -22.23 9.12
C LEU A 203 6.50 -22.03 9.40
N ILE A 204 6.09 -20.78 9.59
CA ILE A 204 4.69 -20.43 9.83
C ILE A 204 3.95 -20.48 8.49
N ALA A 205 3.03 -21.43 8.35
CA ALA A 205 2.19 -21.54 7.16
C ALA A 205 1.21 -20.34 7.03
N ASP A 206 0.74 -19.80 8.15
CA ASP A 206 -0.14 -18.63 8.19
C ASP A 206 0.65 -17.32 8.20
N GLN A 207 0.87 -16.75 7.01
CA GLN A 207 1.51 -15.44 6.84
C GLN A 207 0.72 -14.28 7.49
N ASP A 208 -0.56 -14.47 7.84
CA ASP A 208 -1.41 -13.46 8.47
C ASP A 208 -1.47 -13.58 10.01
N ALA A 209 -0.75 -14.54 10.62
CA ALA A 209 -0.78 -14.75 12.08
C ALA A 209 -0.37 -13.48 12.85
N GLY A 210 0.76 -12.86 12.49
CA GLY A 210 1.21 -11.60 13.12
C GLY A 210 0.24 -10.45 12.91
N ARG A 211 -0.38 -10.39 11.74
CA ARG A 211 -1.42 -9.41 11.41
C ARG A 211 -2.65 -9.57 12.30
N ASN A 212 -3.11 -10.79 12.52
CA ASN A 212 -4.28 -11.10 13.34
C ASN A 212 -4.02 -10.76 14.82
N ILE A 213 -2.86 -11.13 15.35
CA ILE A 213 -2.45 -10.79 16.72
C ILE A 213 -2.48 -9.28 16.94
N VAL A 214 -1.87 -8.50 16.05
CA VAL A 214 -1.85 -7.03 16.15
C VAL A 214 -3.26 -6.44 16.04
N MET A 215 -4.11 -7.00 15.16
CA MET A 215 -5.51 -6.54 15.01
C MET A 215 -6.34 -6.79 16.27
N ASP A 216 -6.15 -7.94 16.92
CA ASP A 216 -6.94 -8.30 18.09
C ASP A 216 -6.56 -7.48 19.32
N ILE A 217 -5.29 -7.09 19.46
CA ILE A 217 -4.80 -6.27 20.58
C ILE A 217 -5.09 -4.78 20.38
N LEU A 218 -4.91 -4.26 19.16
CA LEU A 218 -5.17 -2.85 18.89
C LEU A 218 -6.66 -2.55 18.67
N GLY A 219 -7.43 -3.56 18.28
CA GLY A 219 -8.82 -3.43 17.87
C GLY A 219 -8.97 -3.12 16.37
N LYS A 220 -10.19 -3.35 15.88
CA LYS A 220 -10.57 -3.20 14.47
C LYS A 220 -11.44 -1.94 14.29
N LYS A 221 -11.12 -1.11 13.30
CA LYS A 221 -12.00 -0.03 12.83
C LYS A 221 -12.95 -0.55 11.73
N PRO A 222 -14.09 0.14 11.47
CA PRO A 222 -14.90 -0.11 10.28
C PRO A 222 -14.01 -0.15 9.03
N GLY A 223 -14.19 -1.17 8.17
CA GLY A 223 -13.32 -1.39 7.01
C GLY A 223 -12.02 -2.17 7.29
N ARG A 224 -11.91 -2.90 8.42
CA ARG A 224 -10.78 -3.77 8.79
C ARG A 224 -9.41 -3.05 8.87
N GLN A 225 -9.41 -1.75 9.15
CA GLN A 225 -8.17 -1.02 9.44
C GLN A 225 -7.73 -1.27 10.89
N LYS A 226 -6.42 -1.45 11.10
CA LYS A 226 -5.84 -1.55 12.45
C LYS A 226 -5.99 -0.21 13.18
N CYS A 227 -6.54 -0.23 14.38
CA CYS A 227 -6.67 0.97 15.21
C CYS A 227 -5.30 1.62 15.48
N GLY A 228 -5.17 2.90 15.12
CA GLY A 228 -3.99 3.71 15.47
C GLY A 228 -2.79 3.61 14.52
N LEU A 229 -2.86 2.78 13.47
CA LEU A 229 -1.74 2.48 12.56
C LEU A 229 -1.88 3.09 11.14
N GLY A 230 -2.74 4.10 10.98
CA GLY A 230 -2.96 4.77 9.68
C GLY A 230 -3.63 3.87 8.62
N PHE A 231 -3.37 4.12 7.34
CA PHE A 231 -3.88 3.33 6.21
C PHE A 231 -3.13 2.00 6.05
N GLY A 232 -2.96 1.23 7.13
CA GLY A 232 -2.55 -0.17 7.05
C GLY A 232 -3.70 -0.98 6.46
N ARG A 233 -3.82 -1.02 5.13
CA ARG A 233 -4.86 -1.77 4.44
C ARG A 233 -4.70 -3.27 4.71
N VAL A 234 -5.83 -3.98 4.63
CA VAL A 234 -5.82 -5.44 4.49
C VAL A 234 -5.30 -5.80 3.12
N ARG A 235 -4.25 -6.63 3.07
CA ARG A 235 -3.90 -7.36 1.84
C ARG A 235 -5.15 -8.19 1.53
N GLY A 236 -5.87 -7.85 0.45
CA GLY A 236 -7.15 -8.48 0.09
C GLY A 236 -8.44 -7.75 0.49
N SER A 237 -8.41 -6.49 0.95
CA SER A 237 -9.66 -5.70 1.06
C SER A 237 -10.20 -5.36 -0.34
N LYS A 238 -11.23 -6.09 -0.78
CA LYS A 238 -12.00 -5.90 -2.02
C LYS A 238 -12.80 -4.58 -2.08
N THR A 239 -12.28 -3.47 -1.56
CA THR A 239 -13.00 -2.19 -1.52
C THR A 239 -12.42 -1.12 -2.45
N PHE A 240 -11.34 -1.41 -3.17
CA PHE A 240 -10.99 -0.71 -4.40
C PHE A 240 -10.54 -1.75 -5.39
N SER A 241 -11.27 -1.86 -6.50
CA SER A 241 -10.88 -2.66 -7.66
C SER A 241 -9.64 -2.03 -8.29
N SER A 242 -8.46 -2.29 -7.73
CA SER A 242 -7.27 -2.42 -8.58
C SER A 242 -7.50 -3.67 -9.45
N PRO A 243 -7.13 -3.67 -10.73
CA PRO A 243 -7.49 -4.73 -11.67
C PRO A 243 -6.68 -6.01 -11.41
N SER A 244 -6.94 -6.68 -10.29
CA SER A 244 -6.40 -8.01 -10.00
C SER A 244 -7.07 -9.08 -10.88
N LEU A 245 -8.13 -8.74 -11.62
CA LEU A 245 -8.61 -9.63 -12.68
C LEU A 245 -7.58 -9.74 -13.81
N ALA A 246 -6.87 -8.68 -14.21
CA ALA A 246 -5.90 -8.78 -15.31
C ALA A 246 -4.72 -9.68 -14.92
N SER A 247 -4.23 -9.57 -13.68
CA SER A 247 -3.17 -10.42 -13.15
C SER A 247 -3.62 -11.86 -12.93
N SER A 248 -4.80 -12.08 -12.34
CA SER A 248 -5.33 -13.43 -12.10
C SER A 248 -5.68 -14.16 -13.40
N THR A 249 -6.27 -13.47 -14.38
CA THR A 249 -6.61 -14.09 -15.67
C THR A 249 -5.36 -14.39 -16.48
N ARG A 250 -4.36 -13.50 -16.45
CA ARG A 250 -3.07 -13.74 -17.09
C ARG A 250 -2.30 -14.89 -16.44
N LEU A 251 -2.32 -15.00 -15.11
CA LEU A 251 -1.73 -16.14 -14.40
C LEU A 251 -2.44 -17.44 -14.76
N GLN A 252 -3.77 -17.47 -14.77
CA GLN A 252 -4.56 -18.63 -15.20
C GLN A 252 -4.21 -19.04 -16.63
N GLN A 253 -4.13 -18.07 -17.55
CA GLN A 253 -3.73 -18.32 -18.94
C GLN A 253 -2.31 -18.87 -19.07
N LEU A 254 -1.37 -18.37 -18.27
CA LEU A 254 0.01 -18.87 -18.25
C LEU A 254 0.08 -20.29 -17.67
N GLU A 255 -0.69 -20.58 -16.62
CA GLU A 255 -0.81 -21.93 -16.06
C GLU A 255 -1.40 -22.90 -17.09
N ASP A 256 -2.48 -22.51 -17.77
CA ASP A 256 -3.12 -23.31 -18.82
C ASP A 256 -2.16 -23.55 -20.01
N GLN A 257 -1.40 -22.54 -20.42
CA GLN A 257 -0.37 -22.67 -21.46
C GLN A 257 0.75 -23.62 -21.04
N LEU A 258 1.20 -23.54 -19.79
CA LEU A 258 2.26 -24.39 -19.25
C LEU A 258 1.80 -25.86 -19.15
N VAL A 259 0.54 -26.10 -18.80
CA VAL A 259 -0.08 -27.44 -18.84
C VAL A 259 -0.20 -27.96 -20.28
N ALA A 260 -0.65 -27.13 -21.22
CA ALA A 260 -0.73 -27.51 -22.64
C ALA A 260 0.66 -27.85 -23.22
N GLU A 261 1.68 -27.06 -22.88
CA GLU A 261 3.07 -27.32 -23.25
C GLU A 261 3.62 -28.62 -22.65
N ARG A 262 3.32 -28.91 -21.37
CA ARG A 262 3.73 -30.18 -20.72
C ARG A 262 3.07 -31.39 -21.38
N THR A 263 1.77 -31.33 -21.62
CA THR A 263 1.04 -32.43 -22.28
C THR A 263 1.51 -32.65 -23.72
N ALA A 264 1.86 -31.59 -24.46
CA ALA A 264 2.46 -31.70 -25.79
C ALA A 264 3.87 -32.34 -25.75
N ARG A 265 4.71 -31.97 -24.76
CA ARG A 265 6.02 -32.61 -24.54
C ARG A 265 5.88 -34.10 -24.18
N GLU A 266 4.92 -34.46 -23.34
CA GLU A 266 4.65 -35.86 -23.00
C GLU A 266 4.14 -36.65 -24.21
N ALA A 267 3.24 -36.08 -25.02
CA ALA A 267 2.73 -36.73 -26.24
C ALA A 267 3.85 -36.98 -27.27
N THR A 268 4.73 -36.00 -27.47
CA THR A 268 5.89 -36.14 -28.36
C THR A 268 6.89 -37.17 -27.85
N GLN A 269 7.20 -37.17 -26.54
CA GLN A 269 8.04 -38.22 -25.94
C GLN A 269 7.46 -39.62 -26.13
N ASN A 270 6.16 -39.79 -25.88
CA ASN A 270 5.47 -41.07 -26.08
C ASN A 270 5.49 -41.53 -27.54
N TYR A 271 5.35 -40.60 -28.49
CA TYR A 271 5.44 -40.91 -29.92
C TYR A 271 6.85 -41.34 -30.33
N LEU A 272 7.89 -40.63 -29.87
CA LEU A 272 9.29 -40.99 -30.12
C LEU A 272 9.64 -42.36 -29.53
N GLN A 273 9.14 -42.69 -28.33
CA GLN A 273 9.33 -44.01 -27.74
C GLN A 273 8.74 -45.13 -28.59
N LYS A 274 7.54 -44.92 -29.18
CA LYS A 274 6.94 -45.91 -30.09
C LYS A 274 7.80 -46.13 -31.34
N ILE A 275 8.35 -45.06 -31.93
CA ILE A 275 9.25 -45.17 -33.08
C ILE A 275 10.51 -45.96 -32.70
N VAL A 276 11.12 -45.64 -31.55
CA VAL A 276 12.31 -46.35 -31.05
C VAL A 276 12.03 -47.84 -30.86
N GLN A 277 10.87 -48.21 -30.31
CA GLN A 277 10.45 -49.61 -30.17
C GLN A 277 10.26 -50.31 -31.53
N GLN A 278 9.68 -49.63 -32.51
CA GLN A 278 9.53 -50.16 -33.88
C GLN A 278 10.88 -50.37 -34.58
N ILE A 279 11.83 -49.44 -34.42
CA ILE A 279 13.17 -49.58 -35.02
C ILE A 279 13.93 -50.74 -34.37
N SER A 280 13.84 -50.86 -33.04
CA SER A 280 14.47 -51.94 -32.27
C SER A 280 13.98 -53.34 -32.69
N SER A 281 12.71 -53.48 -33.09
CA SER A 281 12.17 -54.76 -33.56
C SER A 281 12.60 -55.14 -34.99
N ILE A 282 12.96 -54.17 -35.82
CA ILE A 282 13.35 -54.37 -37.22
C ILE A 282 14.87 -54.56 -37.35
N VAL A 283 15.66 -53.89 -36.51
CA VAL A 283 17.13 -53.86 -36.61
C VAL A 283 17.76 -54.59 -35.42
N PRO A 284 18.16 -55.86 -35.57
CA PRO A 284 18.85 -56.60 -34.52
C PRO A 284 20.24 -55.99 -34.34
N ARG A 285 20.45 -55.27 -33.22
CA ARG A 285 21.61 -54.44 -32.79
C ARG A 285 21.38 -52.92 -32.80
N PHE A 286 20.16 -52.44 -32.95
CA PHE A 286 19.87 -51.03 -32.65
C PHE A 286 20.08 -50.72 -31.16
N VAL A 287 20.89 -49.71 -30.87
CA VAL A 287 21.08 -49.18 -29.50
C VAL A 287 20.33 -47.85 -29.43
N PRO A 288 19.25 -47.75 -28.64
CA PRO A 288 18.55 -46.48 -28.50
C PRO A 288 19.47 -45.43 -27.86
N PRO A 289 19.39 -44.16 -28.29
CA PRO A 289 20.14 -43.09 -27.65
C PRO A 289 19.73 -42.93 -26.16
N PRO A 290 20.63 -42.43 -25.30
CA PRO A 290 20.35 -42.18 -23.88
C PRO A 290 19.14 -41.25 -23.70
N VAL A 291 18.44 -41.40 -22.57
CA VAL A 291 17.23 -40.62 -22.23
C VAL A 291 17.49 -39.11 -22.24
N ASP A 292 18.74 -38.69 -22.00
CA ASP A 292 19.17 -37.29 -21.94
C ASP A 292 19.64 -36.71 -23.29
N PHE A 293 19.55 -37.46 -24.39
CA PHE A 293 20.09 -37.04 -25.70
C PHE A 293 19.39 -35.80 -26.29
N LEU A 294 18.20 -35.44 -25.79
CA LEU A 294 17.42 -34.27 -26.23
C LEU A 294 17.11 -33.27 -25.11
N VAL A 295 17.86 -33.30 -23.99
CA VAL A 295 17.78 -32.20 -23.02
C VAL A 295 18.45 -30.99 -23.68
N THR A 296 17.65 -30.02 -24.13
CA THR A 296 18.15 -28.70 -24.49
C THR A 296 18.92 -28.15 -23.30
N PRO A 297 20.11 -27.55 -23.48
CA PRO A 297 20.86 -26.97 -22.38
C PRO A 297 19.94 -26.00 -21.63
N GLU A 298 20.00 -26.04 -20.30
CA GLU A 298 19.37 -25.06 -19.44
C GLU A 298 19.69 -23.68 -20.01
N THR A 299 18.64 -22.91 -20.33
CA THR A 299 18.80 -21.49 -20.62
C THR A 299 19.41 -20.87 -19.38
N GLU A 300 20.73 -20.63 -19.41
CA GLU A 300 21.40 -19.82 -18.41
C GLU A 300 20.60 -18.53 -18.24
N HIS A 301 20.24 -18.28 -16.98
CA HIS A 301 19.70 -17.01 -16.54
C HIS A 301 20.78 -15.97 -16.85
N VAL A 302 20.57 -15.15 -17.87
CA VAL A 302 21.39 -13.96 -18.08
C VAL A 302 20.96 -12.99 -17.00
N ASP A 303 21.77 -12.93 -15.94
CA ASP A 303 21.75 -11.81 -15.01
C ASP A 303 21.97 -10.54 -15.83
N ASP A 304 20.97 -9.65 -15.84
CA ASP A 304 21.12 -8.29 -16.35
C ASP A 304 22.09 -7.55 -15.41
N GLU A 305 23.39 -7.68 -15.67
CA GLU A 305 24.41 -6.83 -15.07
C GLU A 305 24.28 -5.40 -15.62
N ASP A 306 24.14 -4.47 -14.68
CA ASP A 306 24.24 -3.02 -14.84
C ASP A 306 25.41 -2.62 -15.75
N HIS A 307 25.13 -2.07 -16.93
CA HIS A 307 26.10 -1.30 -17.71
C HIS A 307 25.62 0.14 -17.95
N ASP A 308 26.05 0.96 -17.00
CA ASP A 308 26.53 2.34 -17.13
C ASP A 308 26.64 2.87 -18.58
N HIS A 309 25.77 3.81 -18.94
CA HIS A 309 25.94 4.63 -20.14
C HIS A 309 26.53 5.99 -19.75
N THR A 310 27.86 6.02 -19.64
CA THR A 310 28.64 7.24 -19.81
C THR A 310 29.16 7.34 -21.24
N SER A 311 28.65 8.35 -21.95
CA SER A 311 29.30 9.20 -22.96
C SER A 311 29.91 8.57 -24.23
N LEU A 312 29.38 8.95 -25.40
CA LEU A 312 30.01 9.90 -26.36
C LEU A 312 29.33 9.82 -27.74
N GLU A 313 28.61 10.87 -28.14
CA GLU A 313 28.94 11.78 -29.25
C GLU A 313 28.03 13.02 -29.21
#